data_AF-A0A522VT77-F1
#
_entry.id   AF-A0A522VT77-F1
#
_cell.length_a   1.000
_cell.length_b   1.000
_cell.length_c   1.000
_cell.angle_alpha   90.00
_cell.angle_beta   90.00
_cell.angle_gamma   90.00
#
_symmetry.space_group_name_H-M   'P 1'
#
loop_
_entity.id
_entity.type
_entity.pdbx_description
1 polymer ?
#
loop_
_entity_poly.entity_id
_entity_poly.type
_entity_poly.pdbx_seq_one_letter_code
_entity_poly.pdbx_strand_id
1 'polypeptide(L)'
;MDAGGLAMTGAMPADLPALFKDFGLDYHFEHLSLAIEMFGPLKGKRVLEIGGCLPREIVIDRLEAGEWIGTDLPGYWDESGDDNPSRRIGMNRKPLQGFNPGAVDHVCLEGDVLELDSSLDGRFDLVFSVSAFEHIADIPATLSVASRALKEGGGLFATALPIWPSEKGHHLPPISDGGKEVSFSMLQVPPWPHLTLRPNELS
;
A
#
# COMPACT_ATOMS: atom_id res chain seq x y z
N MET A 1 -12.82 -32.06 -11.85
CA MET A 1 -12.97 -31.33 -10.56
C MET A 1 -13.21 -29.90 -10.95
N ASP A 2 -14.45 -29.44 -10.79
CA ASP A 2 -14.87 -28.09 -11.16
C ASP A 2 -14.09 -27.05 -10.36
N ALA A 3 -13.43 -26.14 -11.07
CA ALA A 3 -13.03 -24.85 -10.52
C ALA A 3 -14.31 -24.04 -10.35
N GLY A 4 -14.91 -24.12 -9.16
CA GLY A 4 -16.04 -23.28 -8.79
C GLY A 4 -15.64 -21.82 -8.93
N GLY A 5 -16.19 -21.16 -9.95
CA GLY A 5 -16.05 -19.72 -10.14
C GLY A 5 -16.56 -19.01 -8.89
N LEU A 6 -15.66 -18.29 -8.21
CA LEU A 6 -16.05 -17.34 -7.19
C LEU A 6 -16.97 -16.30 -7.86
N ALA A 7 -18.22 -16.28 -7.42
CA ALA A 7 -19.20 -15.33 -7.90
C ALA A 7 -18.79 -13.92 -7.46
N MET A 8 -18.62 -13.03 -8.44
CA MET A 8 -18.49 -11.58 -8.27
C MET A 8 -19.67 -11.06 -7.45
N THR A 9 -19.42 -10.54 -6.25
CA THR A 9 -20.44 -9.76 -5.50
C THR A 9 -19.91 -8.37 -5.19
N GLY A 10 -20.24 -7.43 -6.08
CA GLY A 10 -19.94 -6.00 -5.99
C GLY A 10 -19.02 -5.53 -7.13
N ALA A 11 -19.59 -4.98 -8.21
CA ALA A 11 -18.77 -4.31 -9.21
C ALA A 11 -18.14 -3.05 -8.58
N MET A 12 -16.82 -2.90 -8.70
CA MET A 12 -16.11 -1.68 -8.31
C MET A 12 -16.72 -0.46 -9.02
N PRO A 13 -16.86 0.70 -8.34
CA PRO A 13 -17.29 1.92 -9.02
C PRO A 13 -16.44 2.20 -10.27
N ALA A 14 -17.13 2.43 -11.39
CA ALA A 14 -16.50 2.48 -12.71
C ALA A 14 -15.47 3.61 -12.88
N ASP A 15 -15.52 4.62 -12.03
CA ASP A 15 -14.64 5.78 -12.07
C ASP A 15 -13.44 5.70 -11.14
N LEU A 16 -13.32 4.64 -10.32
CA LEU A 16 -12.15 4.44 -9.46
C LEU A 16 -10.82 4.42 -10.22
N PRO A 17 -10.65 3.73 -11.36
CA PRO A 17 -9.37 3.74 -12.07
C PRO A 17 -8.90 5.16 -12.43
N ALA A 18 -9.82 6.02 -12.84
CA ALA A 18 -9.51 7.42 -13.17
C ALA A 18 -9.14 8.20 -11.91
N LEU A 19 -9.89 8.02 -10.83
CA LEU A 19 -9.64 8.69 -9.55
C LEU A 19 -8.27 8.31 -8.96
N PHE A 20 -7.89 7.03 -8.99
CA PHE A 20 -6.56 6.59 -8.55
C PHE A 20 -5.44 7.26 -9.35
N LYS A 21 -5.62 7.40 -10.67
CA LYS A 21 -4.67 8.10 -11.54
C LYS A 21 -4.57 9.59 -11.21
N ASP A 22 -5.68 10.25 -10.89
CA ASP A 22 -5.68 11.66 -10.48
C ASP A 22 -4.87 11.89 -9.19
N PHE A 23 -4.80 10.88 -8.32
CA PHE A 23 -3.96 10.88 -7.11
C PHE A 23 -2.53 10.38 -7.34
N GLY A 24 -2.17 9.95 -8.56
CA GLY A 24 -0.86 9.35 -8.84
C GLY A 24 -0.66 7.97 -8.18
N LEU A 25 -1.74 7.24 -7.93
CA LEU A 25 -1.76 5.96 -7.21
C LEU A 25 -1.96 4.77 -8.17
N ASP A 26 -1.24 4.77 -9.29
CA ASP A 26 -1.51 3.87 -10.43
C ASP A 26 -1.54 2.37 -10.07
N TYR A 27 -0.60 1.89 -9.24
CA TYR A 27 -0.55 0.46 -8.85
C TYR A 27 -1.47 0.11 -7.68
N HIS A 28 -1.85 1.08 -6.86
CA HIS A 28 -2.69 0.83 -5.68
C HIS A 28 -4.08 0.35 -6.07
N PHE A 29 -4.62 0.81 -7.21
CA PHE A 29 -5.93 0.39 -7.71
C PHE A 29 -5.99 -1.12 -7.94
N GLU A 30 -4.97 -1.69 -8.59
CA GLU A 30 -4.91 -3.13 -8.88
C GLU A 30 -4.90 -3.94 -7.58
N HIS A 31 -4.07 -3.54 -6.62
CA HIS A 31 -3.94 -4.23 -5.34
C HIS A 31 -5.18 -4.10 -4.45
N LEU A 32 -5.81 -2.94 -4.42
CA LEU A 32 -7.06 -2.76 -3.68
C LEU A 32 -8.18 -3.60 -4.30
N SER A 33 -8.22 -3.70 -5.63
CA SER A 33 -9.18 -4.55 -6.34
C SER A 33 -9.00 -6.03 -5.98
N LEU A 34 -7.75 -6.52 -5.91
CA LEU A 34 -7.44 -7.88 -5.46
C LEU A 34 -7.84 -8.11 -4.01
N ALA A 35 -7.59 -7.15 -3.11
CA ALA A 35 -7.99 -7.25 -1.71
C ALA A 35 -9.53 -7.37 -1.58
N ILE A 36 -10.28 -6.61 -2.38
CA ILE A 36 -11.75 -6.68 -2.42
C ILE A 36 -12.25 -8.00 -2.99
N GLU A 37 -11.57 -8.54 -4.01
CA GLU A 37 -11.89 -9.86 -4.55
C GLU A 37 -11.70 -10.97 -3.49
N MET A 38 -10.62 -10.90 -2.71
CA MET A 38 -10.28 -11.91 -1.70
C MET A 38 -11.13 -11.80 -0.43
N PHE A 39 -11.40 -10.58 0.04
CA PHE A 39 -12.01 -10.33 1.36
C PHE A 39 -13.44 -9.76 1.29
N GLY A 40 -13.96 -9.56 0.09
CA GLY A 40 -15.27 -8.97 -0.18
C GLY A 40 -15.28 -7.45 -0.10
N PRO A 41 -16.46 -6.82 -0.34
CA PRO A 41 -16.61 -5.36 -0.34
C PRO A 41 -16.17 -4.70 0.96
N LEU A 42 -15.53 -3.52 0.87
CA LEU A 42 -15.07 -2.77 2.06
C LEU A 42 -16.18 -2.02 2.78
N LYS A 43 -17.39 -1.97 2.22
CA LYS A 43 -18.52 -1.25 2.77
C LYS A 43 -18.75 -1.59 4.25
N GLY A 44 -18.63 -0.58 5.12
CA GLY A 44 -18.77 -0.69 6.57
C GLY A 44 -17.63 -1.39 7.30
N LYS A 45 -16.61 -1.89 6.60
CA LYS A 45 -15.42 -2.52 7.20
C LYS A 45 -14.47 -1.48 7.78
N ARG A 46 -13.75 -1.85 8.83
CA ARG A 46 -12.64 -1.09 9.41
C ARG A 46 -11.33 -1.64 8.86
N VAL A 47 -10.54 -0.76 8.26
CA VAL A 47 -9.27 -1.12 7.62
C VAL A 47 -8.10 -0.43 8.30
N LEU A 48 -7.05 -1.20 8.60
CA LEU A 48 -5.74 -0.68 8.97
C LEU A 48 -4.83 -0.79 7.75
N GLU A 49 -4.26 0.32 7.30
CA GLU A 49 -3.26 0.35 6.26
C GLU A 49 -1.85 0.49 6.88
N ILE A 50 -0.94 -0.40 6.49
CA ILE A 50 0.46 -0.38 6.95
C ILE A 50 1.37 0.10 5.83
N GLY A 51 2.15 1.16 6.12
CA GLY A 51 3.10 1.79 5.21
C GLY A 51 2.43 2.62 4.13
N GLY A 52 1.30 3.24 4.46
CA GLY A 52 0.50 3.98 3.50
C GLY A 52 -0.76 4.56 4.14
N CYS A 53 -1.46 5.36 3.35
CA CYS A 53 -2.76 5.88 3.67
C CYS A 53 -3.46 6.28 2.37
N LEU A 54 -4.41 5.48 1.89
CA LEU A 54 -5.18 5.80 0.70
C LEU A 54 -6.10 7.02 0.95
N PRO A 55 -6.36 7.83 -0.10
CA PRO A 55 -7.22 9.01 -0.01
C PRO A 55 -8.60 8.69 0.58
N ARG A 56 -9.09 9.57 1.47
CA ARG A 56 -10.43 9.46 2.05
C ARG A 56 -11.51 9.36 0.97
N GLU A 57 -11.38 10.13 -0.10
CA GLU A 57 -12.33 10.13 -1.22
C GLU A 57 -12.49 8.73 -1.84
N ILE A 58 -11.41 7.97 -1.95
CA ILE A 58 -11.44 6.61 -2.48
C ILE A 58 -12.09 5.68 -1.46
N VAL A 59 -11.55 5.63 -0.24
CA VAL A 59 -11.84 4.53 0.69
C VAL A 59 -13.12 4.75 1.48
N ILE A 60 -13.45 6.00 1.83
CA ILE A 60 -14.68 6.33 2.54
C ILE A 60 -15.77 6.74 1.54
N ASP A 61 -15.52 7.70 0.65
CA ASP A 61 -16.62 8.26 -0.16
C ASP A 61 -17.06 7.33 -1.29
N ARG A 62 -16.14 6.56 -1.90
CA ARG A 62 -16.50 5.63 -3.00
C ARG A 62 -16.68 4.19 -2.57
N LEU A 63 -15.82 3.69 -1.69
CA LEU A 63 -15.85 2.30 -1.22
C LEU A 63 -16.68 2.11 0.05
N GLU A 64 -17.14 3.21 0.66
CA GLU A 64 -18.00 3.22 1.83
C GLU A 64 -17.40 2.45 3.02
N ALA A 65 -16.07 2.39 3.15
CA ALA A 65 -15.44 1.79 4.30
C ALA A 65 -15.92 2.50 5.57
N GLY A 66 -16.15 1.72 6.63
CA GLY A 66 -16.62 2.26 7.90
C GLY A 66 -15.55 3.08 8.60
N GLU A 67 -14.28 2.70 8.39
CA GLU A 67 -13.13 3.42 8.90
C GLU A 67 -11.85 3.01 8.14
N TRP A 68 -10.94 3.95 7.96
CA TRP A 68 -9.63 3.72 7.37
C TRP A 68 -8.54 4.43 8.18
N ILE A 69 -7.68 3.65 8.83
CA ILE A 69 -6.54 4.15 9.59
C ILE A 69 -5.28 3.73 8.83
N GLY A 70 -4.55 4.70 8.27
CA GLY A 70 -3.22 4.46 7.72
C GLY A 70 -2.12 4.66 8.75
N THR A 71 -1.00 3.98 8.59
CA THR A 71 0.24 4.19 9.35
C THR A 71 1.38 4.36 8.36
N ASP A 72 2.23 5.35 8.60
CA ASP A 72 3.37 5.62 7.73
C ASP A 72 4.55 6.18 8.54
N LEU A 73 5.76 5.84 8.13
CA LEU A 73 6.97 6.26 8.84
C LEU A 73 7.20 7.76 8.64
N PRO A 74 7.55 8.50 9.71
CA PRO A 74 7.93 9.89 9.59
C PRO A 74 9.13 10.03 8.65
N GLY A 75 9.02 10.87 7.64
CA GLY A 75 10.14 11.22 6.76
C GLY A 75 10.49 10.22 5.67
N TYR A 76 9.82 9.06 5.56
CA TYR A 76 10.08 8.11 4.46
C TYR A 76 9.97 8.78 3.08
N TRP A 77 8.99 9.66 2.93
CA TRP A 77 8.78 10.41 1.70
C TRP A 77 9.49 11.77 1.64
N ASP A 78 10.20 12.17 2.69
CA ASP A 78 10.91 13.45 2.70
C ASP A 78 12.12 13.40 1.75
N GLU A 79 12.68 12.21 1.54
CA GLU A 79 13.75 11.95 0.57
C GLU A 79 13.27 11.99 -0.89
N SER A 80 11.97 11.75 -1.13
CA SER A 80 11.35 11.72 -2.46
C SER A 80 10.93 13.10 -3.01
N GLY A 81 11.07 14.17 -2.22
CA GLY A 81 10.71 15.53 -2.64
C GLY A 81 9.20 15.76 -2.87
N ASP A 82 8.86 16.78 -3.67
CA ASP A 82 7.47 17.22 -3.98
C ASP A 82 6.62 16.21 -4.76
N ASP A 83 7.18 15.05 -5.11
CA ASP A 83 6.50 13.94 -5.75
C ASP A 83 5.88 12.95 -4.77
N ASN A 84 5.97 13.21 -3.46
CA ASN A 84 5.26 12.43 -2.46
C ASN A 84 3.72 12.54 -2.63
N PRO A 85 3.01 11.47 -3.05
CA PRO A 85 1.57 11.51 -3.19
C PRO A 85 0.88 11.84 -1.85
N SER A 86 1.40 11.36 -0.72
CA SER A 86 0.80 11.64 0.61
C SER A 86 0.84 13.13 1.00
N ARG A 87 1.80 13.93 0.50
CA ARG A 87 1.82 15.39 0.66
C ARG A 87 0.82 16.10 -0.26
N ARG A 88 0.53 15.54 -1.44
CA ARG A 88 -0.42 16.12 -2.41
C ARG A 88 -1.88 15.94 -1.99
N ILE A 89 -2.17 14.95 -1.16
CA ILE A 89 -3.55 14.49 -0.88
C ILE A 89 -4.21 15.23 0.30
N GLY A 90 -3.53 16.17 0.97
CA GLY A 90 -4.12 16.94 2.07
C GLY A 90 -4.61 16.05 3.22
N MET A 91 -3.86 14.99 3.51
CA MET A 91 -4.29 13.95 4.44
C MET A 91 -4.35 14.47 5.88
N ASN A 92 -5.35 14.02 6.64
CA ASN A 92 -5.46 14.29 8.08
C ASN A 92 -4.40 13.46 8.83
N ARG A 93 -3.20 14.03 8.96
CA ARG A 93 -2.08 13.39 9.66
C ARG A 93 -2.10 13.70 11.14
N LYS A 94 -1.90 12.67 11.96
CA LYS A 94 -1.79 12.79 13.42
C LYS A 94 -0.64 11.92 13.92
N PRO A 95 0.01 12.28 15.03
CA PRO A 95 0.94 11.37 15.69
C PRO A 95 0.23 10.04 16.01
N LEU A 96 0.95 8.93 15.82
CA LEU A 96 0.45 7.61 16.20
C LEU A 96 0.24 7.51 17.72
N GLN A 97 1.18 8.00 18.53
CA GLN A 97 1.03 8.00 19.99
C GLN A 97 -0.19 8.80 20.46
N GLY A 98 -0.96 8.17 21.35
CA GLY A 98 -2.10 8.81 22.01
C GLY A 98 -3.32 8.97 21.10
N PHE A 99 -3.31 8.38 19.89
CA PHE A 99 -4.48 8.36 19.04
C PHE A 99 -5.61 7.53 19.68
N ASN A 100 -6.82 8.10 19.73
CA ASN A 100 -8.00 7.41 20.24
C ASN A 100 -8.86 6.87 19.08
N PRO A 101 -9.03 5.55 18.95
CA PRO A 101 -9.86 4.95 17.91
C PRO A 101 -11.33 5.42 17.93
N GLY A 102 -11.92 5.57 16.74
CA GLY A 102 -13.35 5.85 16.57
C GLY A 102 -13.74 7.33 16.65
N ALA A 103 -12.77 8.24 16.80
CA ALA A 103 -12.99 9.68 16.74
C ALA A 103 -13.18 10.23 15.32
N VAL A 104 -12.73 9.47 14.31
CA VAL A 104 -12.71 9.84 12.90
C VAL A 104 -12.91 8.60 12.03
N ASP A 105 -13.43 8.78 10.83
CA ASP A 105 -13.57 7.70 9.83
C ASP A 105 -12.31 7.52 8.98
N HIS A 106 -11.45 8.54 8.89
CA HIS A 106 -10.20 8.50 8.14
C HIS A 106 -9.10 9.29 8.85
N VAL A 107 -7.93 8.68 8.97
CA VAL A 107 -6.73 9.32 9.52
C VAL A 107 -5.48 8.60 9.04
N CYS A 108 -4.39 9.35 8.89
CA CYS A 108 -3.08 8.80 8.66
C CYS A 108 -2.22 9.06 9.90
N LEU A 109 -1.77 8.01 10.55
CA LEU A 109 -0.95 8.07 11.74
C LEU A 109 0.53 8.09 11.35
N GLU A 110 1.26 9.09 11.83
CA GLU A 110 2.70 9.19 11.65
C GLU A 110 3.40 8.45 12.79
N GLY A 111 4.11 7.38 12.45
CA GLY A 111 4.81 6.54 13.42
C GLY A 111 5.11 5.14 12.87
N ASP A 112 5.99 4.43 13.57
CA ASP A 112 6.24 3.01 13.29
C ASP A 112 5.01 2.20 13.73
N VAL A 113 4.52 1.31 12.87
CA VAL A 113 3.43 0.40 13.21
C VAL A 113 3.77 -0.50 14.40
N LEU A 114 5.05 -0.73 14.69
CA LEU A 114 5.48 -1.43 15.90
C LEU A 114 5.06 -0.72 17.20
N GLU A 115 4.76 0.57 17.14
CA GLU A 115 4.30 1.37 18.26
C GLU A 115 2.76 1.43 18.38
N LEU A 116 2.03 0.70 17.54
CA LEU A 116 0.56 0.71 17.52
C LEU A 116 -0.03 0.37 18.90
N ASP A 117 -0.81 1.31 19.44
CA ASP A 117 -1.43 1.19 20.76
C ASP A 117 -2.39 -0.01 20.86
N SER A 118 -2.41 -0.69 22.01
CA SER A 118 -3.28 -1.85 22.27
C SER A 118 -4.78 -1.56 22.25
N SER A 119 -5.19 -0.30 22.32
CA SER A 119 -6.59 0.09 22.09
C SER A 119 -7.08 -0.21 20.66
N LEU A 120 -6.18 -0.51 19.74
CA LEU A 120 -6.48 -0.90 18.36
C LEU A 120 -6.52 -2.43 18.14
N ASP A 121 -6.37 -3.22 19.20
CA ASP A 121 -6.38 -4.70 19.13
C ASP A 121 -7.77 -5.25 18.80
N GLY A 122 -7.82 -6.31 17.98
CA GLY A 122 -9.07 -7.01 17.67
C GLY A 122 -10.11 -6.16 16.93
N ARG A 123 -9.71 -5.05 16.30
CA ARG A 123 -10.63 -4.01 15.82
C ARG A 123 -10.90 -4.05 14.33
N PHE A 124 -9.93 -4.47 13.54
CA PHE A 124 -9.98 -4.32 12.08
C PHE A 124 -10.49 -5.59 11.39
N ASP A 125 -11.29 -5.39 10.35
CA ASP A 125 -11.75 -6.45 9.46
C ASP A 125 -10.66 -6.87 8.47
N LEU A 126 -9.82 -5.90 8.08
CA LEU A 126 -8.76 -6.05 7.10
C LEU A 126 -7.54 -5.22 7.54
N VAL A 127 -6.37 -5.84 7.48
CA VAL A 127 -5.10 -5.12 7.38
C VAL A 127 -4.70 -5.13 5.92
N PHE A 128 -4.44 -3.95 5.36
CA PHE A 128 -4.06 -3.74 3.97
C PHE A 128 -2.65 -3.17 3.92
N SER A 129 -1.81 -3.66 3.03
CA SER A 129 -0.46 -3.12 2.85
C SER A 129 0.01 -3.38 1.42
N VAL A 130 0.54 -2.35 0.77
CA VAL A 130 1.07 -2.45 -0.58
C VAL A 130 2.44 -1.81 -0.61
N SER A 131 3.45 -2.55 -1.04
CA SER A 131 4.82 -2.07 -1.19
C SER A 131 5.48 -1.51 0.09
N ALA A 132 4.93 -1.80 1.27
CA ALA A 132 5.54 -1.38 2.54
C ALA A 132 6.55 -2.41 3.06
N PHE A 133 6.24 -3.70 2.89
CA PHE A 133 7.01 -4.79 3.49
C PHE A 133 8.44 -4.93 2.92
N GLU A 134 8.74 -4.31 1.77
CA GLU A 134 10.10 -4.19 1.26
C GLU A 134 10.98 -3.19 2.04
N HIS A 135 10.37 -2.30 2.82
CA HIS A 135 11.05 -1.30 3.66
C HIS A 135 10.99 -1.64 5.16
N ILE A 136 10.17 -2.61 5.56
CA ILE A 136 10.02 -3.04 6.94
C ILE A 136 11.21 -3.89 7.35
N ALA A 137 11.98 -3.41 8.33
CA ALA A 137 13.15 -4.11 8.85
C ALA A 137 12.80 -5.36 9.67
N ASP A 138 11.75 -5.30 10.50
CA ASP A 138 11.32 -6.40 11.38
C ASP A 138 9.96 -6.96 10.95
N ILE A 139 9.97 -7.74 9.86
CA ILE A 139 8.76 -8.38 9.31
C ILE A 139 8.04 -9.25 10.38
N PRO A 140 8.69 -10.11 11.17
CA PRO A 140 8.02 -10.88 12.21
C PRO A 140 7.28 -10.02 13.24
N ALA A 141 7.88 -8.92 13.70
CA ALA A 141 7.23 -8.02 14.65
C ALA A 141 6.04 -7.30 14.01
N THR A 142 6.17 -6.82 12.77
CA THR A 142 5.05 -6.17 12.06
C THR A 142 3.90 -7.14 11.81
N LEU A 143 4.18 -8.39 11.42
CA LEU A 143 3.14 -9.42 11.27
C LEU A 143 2.45 -9.72 12.62
N SER A 144 3.18 -9.68 13.73
CA SER A 144 2.59 -9.83 15.07
C SER A 144 1.65 -8.68 15.41
N VAL A 145 2.00 -7.44 15.06
CA VAL A 145 1.11 -6.28 15.21
C VAL A 145 -0.13 -6.40 14.32
N ALA A 146 0.05 -6.74 13.04
CA ALA A 146 -1.07 -6.93 12.12
C ALA A 146 -2.04 -8.01 12.63
N SER A 147 -1.50 -9.15 13.10
CA SER A 147 -2.31 -10.23 13.67
C SER A 147 -3.07 -9.80 14.92
N ARG A 148 -2.47 -8.96 15.77
CA ARG A 148 -3.08 -8.45 17.00
C ARG A 148 -4.18 -7.42 16.71
N ALA A 149 -3.98 -6.56 15.71
CA ALA A 149 -4.94 -5.54 15.31
C ALA A 149 -6.21 -6.12 14.66
N LEU A 150 -6.09 -7.28 14.00
CA LEU A 150 -7.22 -7.97 13.37
C LEU A 150 -8.19 -8.55 14.39
N LYS A 151 -9.48 -8.40 14.12
CA LYS A 151 -10.54 -9.15 14.80
C LYS A 151 -10.45 -10.65 14.47
N GLU A 152 -11.13 -11.49 15.24
CA GLU A 152 -11.31 -12.90 14.86
C GLU A 152 -11.98 -13.03 13.48
N GLY A 153 -11.33 -13.77 12.58
CA GLY A 153 -11.77 -13.93 11.18
C GLY A 153 -11.46 -12.74 10.27
N GLY A 154 -10.74 -11.72 10.75
CA GLY A 154 -10.16 -10.68 9.92
C GLY A 154 -9.03 -11.19 9.02
N GLY A 155 -8.69 -10.42 7.99
CA GLY A 155 -7.70 -10.81 6.99
C GLY A 155 -6.51 -9.84 6.89
N LEU A 156 -5.35 -10.36 6.51
CA LEU A 156 -4.21 -9.55 6.07
C LEU A 156 -4.09 -9.67 4.55
N PHE A 157 -4.13 -8.55 3.84
CA PHE A 157 -3.68 -8.41 2.47
C PHE A 157 -2.36 -7.63 2.48
N ALA A 158 -1.29 -8.25 2.01
CA ALA A 158 0.01 -7.60 1.89
C ALA A 158 0.67 -7.97 0.56
N THR A 159 1.21 -6.97 -0.15
CA THR A 159 2.11 -7.19 -1.28
C THR A 159 3.47 -6.55 -1.00
N ALA A 160 4.53 -7.22 -1.43
CA ALA A 160 5.89 -6.70 -1.45
C ALA A 160 6.37 -6.76 -2.90
N LEU A 161 6.68 -5.60 -3.49
CA LEU A 161 6.98 -5.48 -4.91
C LEU A 161 8.17 -4.52 -5.13
N PRO A 162 9.38 -5.06 -5.37
CA PRO A 162 9.77 -6.46 -5.24
C PRO A 162 10.86 -6.70 -4.19
N ILE A 163 10.92 -7.97 -3.80
CA ILE A 163 11.98 -8.51 -2.94
C ILE A 163 13.25 -8.83 -3.77
N TRP A 164 13.17 -8.76 -5.10
CA TRP A 164 14.25 -9.12 -6.03
C TRP A 164 14.36 -8.12 -7.19
N PRO A 165 15.58 -7.93 -7.76
CA PRO A 165 15.76 -7.32 -9.07
C PRO A 165 14.80 -7.87 -10.13
N SER A 166 13.84 -7.05 -10.56
CA SER A 166 12.87 -7.42 -11.60
C SER A 166 12.52 -6.21 -12.47
N GLU A 167 11.84 -6.46 -13.59
CA GLU A 167 11.37 -5.40 -14.51
C GLU A 167 10.45 -4.37 -13.82
N LYS A 168 9.75 -4.78 -12.75
CA LYS A 168 8.87 -3.93 -11.95
C LYS A 168 9.56 -3.39 -10.70
N GLY A 169 10.89 -3.45 -10.66
CA GLY A 169 11.51 -3.97 -9.46
C GLY A 169 12.70 -3.28 -8.84
N HIS A 170 13.14 -2.21 -9.46
CA HIS A 170 14.20 -1.39 -8.93
C HIS A 170 13.64 0.01 -8.80
N HIS A 171 13.35 0.41 -7.56
CA HIS A 171 13.22 1.82 -7.17
C HIS A 171 14.61 2.47 -7.24
N LEU A 172 15.22 2.47 -8.43
CA LEU A 172 16.38 3.30 -8.68
C LEU A 172 15.85 4.70 -8.93
N PRO A 173 16.24 5.70 -8.12
CA PRO A 173 15.96 7.08 -8.45
C PRO A 173 16.55 7.37 -9.84
N PRO A 174 15.95 8.30 -10.61
CA PRO A 174 16.53 8.69 -11.89
C PRO A 174 18.00 9.09 -11.72
N ILE A 175 18.89 8.43 -12.46
CA ILE A 175 20.33 8.71 -12.41
C ILE A 175 20.63 9.74 -13.50
N SER A 176 21.30 10.83 -13.14
CA SER A 176 21.80 11.79 -14.12
C SER A 176 23.19 11.37 -14.59
N ASP A 177 23.32 11.05 -15.88
CA ASP A 177 24.61 10.81 -16.53
C ASP A 177 24.78 11.78 -17.71
N GLY A 178 25.81 12.63 -17.65
CA GLY A 178 26.11 13.60 -18.70
C GLY A 178 24.96 14.58 -19.04
N GLY A 179 24.06 14.85 -18.10
CA GLY A 179 22.88 15.71 -18.31
C GLY A 179 21.67 15.00 -18.93
N LYS A 180 21.72 13.67 -19.08
CA LYS A 180 20.56 12.84 -19.40
C LYS A 180 20.06 12.15 -18.14
N GLU A 181 18.76 12.21 -17.95
CA GLU A 181 18.09 11.47 -16.89
C GLU A 181 17.80 10.04 -17.39
N VAL A 182 18.29 9.04 -16.66
CA VAL A 182 18.07 7.62 -16.94
C VAL A 182 17.29 7.03 -15.76
N SER A 183 16.05 6.64 -16.01
CA SER A 183 15.25 5.87 -15.05
C SER A 183 15.20 4.40 -15.46
N PHE A 184 14.88 3.51 -14.51
CA PHE A 184 14.70 2.10 -14.81
C PHE A 184 13.56 1.86 -15.83
N SER A 185 12.54 2.72 -15.83
CA SER A 185 11.46 2.71 -16.83
C SER A 185 11.90 3.07 -18.26
N MET A 186 13.05 3.72 -18.42
CA MET A 186 13.65 4.01 -19.74
C MET A 186 14.65 2.93 -20.17
N LEU A 187 15.17 2.13 -19.23
CA LEU A 187 16.05 1.02 -19.53
C LEU A 187 15.20 -0.16 -20.02
N GLN A 188 15.24 -0.43 -21.32
CA GLN A 188 14.69 -1.66 -21.89
C GLN A 188 15.61 -2.85 -21.57
N VAL A 189 15.62 -3.24 -20.30
CA VAL A 189 16.35 -4.45 -19.90
C VAL A 189 15.43 -5.65 -20.10
N PRO A 190 15.82 -6.68 -20.87
CA PRO A 190 14.98 -7.86 -21.04
C PRO A 190 14.73 -8.54 -19.69
N PRO A 191 13.60 -9.26 -19.50
CA PRO A 191 13.32 -9.95 -18.25
C PRO A 191 14.46 -10.87 -17.82
N TRP A 192 14.77 -10.88 -16.52
CA TRP A 192 15.81 -11.72 -15.92
C TRP A 192 17.19 -11.58 -16.55
N PRO A 193 17.67 -10.34 -16.78
CA PRO A 193 18.89 -10.13 -17.54
C PRO A 193 20.11 -10.64 -16.77
N HIS A 194 20.03 -10.66 -15.44
CA HIS A 194 21.03 -11.29 -14.57
C HIS A 194 21.04 -12.83 -14.63
N LEU A 195 20.01 -13.46 -15.22
CA LEU A 195 19.94 -14.91 -15.47
C LEU A 195 20.16 -15.26 -16.95
N THR A 196 19.88 -14.34 -17.88
CA THR A 196 19.89 -14.59 -19.32
C THR A 196 21.06 -13.94 -20.04
N LEU A 197 21.71 -12.95 -19.43
CA LEU A 197 22.83 -12.20 -19.98
C LEU A 197 24.05 -12.28 -19.07
N ARG A 198 25.23 -12.32 -19.68
CA ARG A 198 26.52 -12.17 -18.99
C ARG A 198 26.78 -10.68 -18.72
N PRO A 199 27.69 -10.35 -17.76
CA PRO A 199 28.02 -8.95 -17.47
C PRO A 199 28.42 -8.09 -18.68
N ASN A 200 29.06 -8.69 -19.69
CA ASN A 200 29.46 -8.01 -20.92
C ASN A 200 28.34 -7.90 -21.98
N GLU A 201 27.17 -8.45 -21.69
CA GLU A 201 25.96 -8.38 -22.51
C GLU A 201 24.92 -7.39 -21.92
N LEU A 202 25.25 -6.78 -20.77
CA LEU A 202 24.47 -5.75 -20.06
C LEU A 202 24.90 -4.30 -20.38
N SER A 203 25.74 -4.11 -21.39
CA SER A 203 26.36 -2.81 -21.77
C SER A 203 25.49 -1.93 -22.66
#